data_AF-U3PTV1-F1
#
_entry.id   AF-U3PTV1-F1
#
_cell.length_a   1.000
_cell.length_b   1.000
_cell.length_c   1.000
_cell.angle_alpha   90.00
_cell.angle_beta   90.00
_cell.angle_gamma   90.00
#
_symmetry.space_group_name_H-M   'P 1'
#
loop_
_entity.id
_entity.type
_entity.pdbx_description
1 polymer ?
#
loop_
_entity_poly.entity_id
_entity_poly.type
_entity_poly.pdbx_seq_one_letter_code
_entity_poly.pdbx_strand_id
1 'polypeptide(L)'
;LGYDFGSEARRDSFKQLMPAVDLAAGTMVPANPYDARQMVDYLESNLSEARSLIWTLNIELTPVYAVEPKGPFAREVYEILQQLLSGQIQPEDTDDYVERVSIPGLITGRTVKLFSGQVVPVIEPQSTRGLYGWKVNTLVSAALQTVQTQTEAADEDTMRRTLGSFLNRVYYDLRNLGTTSQDRALNFAVTNAFQAASTFGQAVLNGMELDSITVEKSPFCRLDSYCWDVKLKFFDPENSRRAKKIYRFTIDVSDIIPVTLGEVRSWS
;
A
#
# COMPACT_ATOMS: atom_id res chain seq x y z
N LEU A 1 -7.93 2.03 0.62
CA LEU A 1 -8.79 2.48 -0.50
C LEU A 1 -10.24 2.49 -0.05
N GLY A 2 -11.04 3.44 -0.51
CA GLY A 2 -12.48 3.47 -0.30
C GLY A 2 -13.20 4.10 -1.49
N TYR A 3 -14.49 4.31 -1.34
CA TYR A 3 -15.31 5.05 -2.29
C TYR A 3 -16.27 5.98 -1.56
N ASP A 4 -16.69 7.03 -2.25
CA ASP A 4 -17.64 8.01 -1.76
C ASP A 4 -18.62 8.40 -2.90
N PHE A 5 -19.86 8.71 -2.53
CA PHE A 5 -20.90 9.04 -3.51
C PHE A 5 -20.91 10.52 -3.91
N GLY A 6 -20.34 11.41 -3.09
CA GLY A 6 -20.33 12.87 -3.27
C GLY A 6 -21.70 13.55 -3.16
N SER A 7 -22.77 12.88 -3.57
CA SER A 7 -24.13 13.41 -3.61
C SER A 7 -25.18 12.33 -3.34
N GLU A 8 -26.35 12.78 -2.88
CA GLU A 8 -27.51 11.92 -2.63
C GLU A 8 -28.02 11.24 -3.91
N ALA A 9 -28.07 11.97 -5.02
CA ALA A 9 -28.52 11.44 -6.31
C ALA A 9 -27.66 10.26 -6.79
N ARG A 10 -26.34 10.36 -6.61
CA ARG A 10 -25.42 9.28 -6.96
C ARG A 10 -25.60 8.07 -6.05
N ARG A 11 -25.71 8.27 -4.74
CA ARG A 11 -25.98 7.20 -3.77
C ARG A 11 -27.29 6.47 -4.11
N ASP A 12 -28.34 7.22 -4.41
CA ASP A 12 -29.65 6.67 -4.75
C ASP A 12 -29.60 5.85 -6.05
N SER A 13 -28.83 6.29 -7.04
CA SER A 13 -28.63 5.54 -8.29
C SER A 13 -28.04 4.14 -8.03
N PHE A 14 -26.99 4.04 -7.19
CA PHE A 14 -26.44 2.73 -6.80
C PHE A 14 -27.45 1.88 -6.02
N LYS A 15 -28.24 2.49 -5.14
CA LYS A 15 -29.29 1.79 -4.38
C LYS A 15 -30.35 1.17 -5.29
N GLN A 16 -30.66 1.81 -6.42
CA GLN A 16 -31.64 1.31 -7.39
C GLN A 16 -31.08 0.26 -8.35
N LEU A 17 -29.80 0.38 -8.74
CA LEU A 17 -29.17 -0.49 -9.74
C LEU A 17 -28.56 -1.77 -9.14
N MET A 18 -28.08 -1.70 -7.90
CA MET A 18 -27.47 -2.85 -7.24
C MET A 18 -28.54 -3.93 -6.95
N PRO A 19 -28.25 -5.21 -7.21
CA PRO A 19 -29.19 -6.29 -6.94
C PRO A 19 -29.38 -6.51 -5.45
N ALA A 20 -30.57 -6.98 -5.07
CA ALA A 20 -30.81 -7.49 -3.73
C ALA A 20 -29.94 -8.73 -3.45
N VAL A 21 -29.52 -8.91 -2.20
CA VAL A 21 -28.60 -9.98 -1.79
C VAL A 21 -29.36 -11.02 -0.97
N ASP A 22 -29.03 -12.30 -1.17
CA ASP A 22 -29.53 -13.40 -0.34
C ASP A 22 -28.53 -13.67 0.80
N LEU A 23 -28.94 -13.45 2.05
CA LEU A 23 -28.09 -13.61 3.25
C LEU A 23 -27.99 -15.06 3.76
N ALA A 24 -28.31 -16.03 2.89
CA ALA A 24 -28.52 -17.44 3.19
C ALA A 24 -29.91 -17.73 3.78
N ALA A 25 -30.53 -18.80 3.26
CA ALA A 25 -31.91 -19.23 3.53
C ALA A 25 -33.03 -18.46 2.78
N GLY A 26 -32.73 -17.88 1.62
CA GLY A 26 -33.75 -17.30 0.73
C GLY A 26 -34.32 -15.97 1.22
N THR A 27 -33.64 -15.31 2.17
CA THR A 27 -34.03 -14.00 2.68
C THR A 27 -33.34 -12.93 1.85
N MET A 28 -34.11 -12.35 0.93
CA MET A 28 -33.66 -11.24 0.10
C MET A 28 -33.62 -9.96 0.92
N VAL A 29 -32.44 -9.36 1.07
CA VAL A 29 -32.28 -8.02 1.63
C VAL A 29 -32.05 -7.00 0.52
N PRO A 30 -32.58 -5.77 0.67
CA PRO A 30 -32.29 -4.70 -0.27
C PRO A 30 -30.79 -4.46 -0.41
N ALA A 31 -30.36 -4.04 -1.61
CA ALA A 31 -28.99 -3.60 -1.83
C ALA A 31 -28.59 -2.51 -0.83
N ASN A 32 -27.39 -2.66 -0.27
CA ASN A 32 -26.77 -1.67 0.58
C ASN A 32 -25.50 -1.13 -0.10
N PRO A 33 -25.57 0.04 -0.76
CA PRO A 33 -24.39 0.64 -1.39
C PRO A 33 -23.24 0.97 -0.43
N TYR A 34 -23.48 1.00 0.89
CA TYR A 34 -22.42 1.21 1.88
C TYR A 34 -21.70 -0.09 2.28
N ASP A 35 -22.24 -1.27 1.93
CA ASP A 35 -21.55 -2.53 2.12
C ASP A 35 -20.54 -2.71 0.97
N ALA A 36 -19.25 -2.59 1.30
CA ALA A 36 -18.18 -2.71 0.32
C ALA A 36 -18.16 -4.06 -0.39
N ARG A 37 -18.65 -5.14 0.23
CA ARG A 37 -18.75 -6.46 -0.40
C ARG A 37 -19.73 -6.42 -1.56
N GLN A 38 -20.95 -5.92 -1.31
CA GLN A 38 -21.97 -5.77 -2.34
C GLN A 38 -21.53 -4.81 -3.46
N MET A 39 -20.81 -3.73 -3.11
CA MET A 39 -20.29 -2.79 -4.10
C MET A 39 -19.23 -3.44 -4.99
N VAL A 40 -18.28 -4.19 -4.41
CA VAL A 40 -17.23 -4.89 -5.16
C VAL A 40 -17.84 -5.91 -6.13
N ASP A 41 -18.79 -6.72 -5.66
CA ASP A 41 -19.50 -7.72 -6.49
C ASP A 41 -20.26 -7.05 -7.64
N TYR A 42 -20.94 -5.94 -7.36
CA TYR A 42 -21.65 -5.16 -8.39
C TYR A 42 -20.69 -4.61 -9.46
N LEU A 43 -19.55 -4.03 -9.03
CA LEU A 43 -18.56 -3.44 -9.93
C LEU A 43 -17.78 -4.49 -10.74
N GLU A 44 -17.65 -5.72 -10.25
CA GLU A 44 -17.03 -6.82 -11.00
C GLU A 44 -17.79 -7.09 -12.31
N SER A 45 -19.12 -7.09 -12.23
CA SER A 45 -19.99 -7.26 -13.41
C SER A 45 -20.28 -5.95 -14.17
N ASN A 46 -20.05 -4.79 -13.55
CA ASN A 46 -20.45 -3.47 -14.08
C ASN A 46 -19.33 -2.43 -13.94
N LEU A 47 -18.13 -2.75 -14.41
CA LEU A 47 -16.94 -1.91 -14.21
C LEU A 47 -17.10 -0.46 -14.70
N SER A 48 -17.95 -0.20 -15.69
CA SER A 48 -18.24 1.17 -16.16
C SER A 48 -18.78 2.08 -15.06
N GLU A 49 -19.49 1.53 -14.08
CA GLU A 49 -20.04 2.27 -12.94
C GLU A 49 -18.97 2.67 -11.92
N ALA A 50 -17.77 2.08 -11.98
CA ALA A 50 -16.65 2.49 -11.13
C ALA A 50 -16.29 3.96 -11.34
N ARG A 51 -16.47 4.49 -12.56
CA ARG A 51 -16.26 5.91 -12.87
C ARG A 51 -17.25 6.83 -12.16
N SER A 52 -18.44 6.33 -11.82
CA SER A 52 -19.46 7.11 -11.13
C SER A 52 -19.00 7.43 -9.70
N LEU A 53 -18.28 6.53 -9.02
CA LEU A 53 -17.80 6.71 -7.65
C LEU A 53 -16.62 7.69 -7.55
N ILE A 54 -16.55 8.39 -6.41
CA ILE A 54 -15.32 9.08 -5.99
C ILE A 54 -14.46 8.04 -5.27
N TRP A 55 -13.42 7.55 -5.91
CA TRP A 55 -12.46 6.65 -5.25
C TRP A 55 -11.60 7.45 -4.28
N THR A 56 -11.43 6.95 -3.06
CA THR A 56 -10.68 7.64 -2.01
C THR A 56 -9.44 6.84 -1.62
N LEU A 57 -8.29 7.50 -1.62
CA LEU A 57 -7.11 7.01 -0.93
C LEU A 57 -7.17 7.50 0.51
N ASN A 58 -7.27 6.55 1.42
CA ASN A 58 -7.37 6.81 2.84
C ASN A 58 -6.04 6.44 3.50
N ILE A 59 -5.54 7.31 4.37
CA ILE A 59 -4.52 6.93 5.34
C ILE A 59 -5.27 6.68 6.63
N GLU A 60 -5.22 5.43 7.11
CA GLU A 60 -6.13 4.94 8.14
C GLU A 60 -7.59 5.19 7.72
N LEU A 61 -8.39 5.81 8.58
CA LEU A 61 -9.80 6.12 8.32
C LEU A 61 -10.01 7.53 7.74
N THR A 62 -8.94 8.22 7.33
CA THR A 62 -9.02 9.60 6.83
C THR A 62 -8.80 9.66 5.32
N PRO A 63 -9.81 10.10 4.54
CA PRO A 63 -9.61 10.39 3.12
C PRO A 63 -8.60 11.53 2.93
N VAL A 64 -7.51 11.26 2.22
CA VAL A 64 -6.45 12.24 1.94
C VAL A 64 -6.42 12.66 0.47
N TYR A 65 -6.83 11.78 -0.44
CA TYR A 65 -6.95 12.07 -1.87
C TYR A 65 -8.18 11.41 -2.47
N ALA A 66 -8.74 12.06 -3.49
CA ALA A 66 -9.59 11.38 -4.46
C ALA A 66 -8.74 10.88 -5.63
N VAL A 67 -8.96 9.64 -6.04
CA VAL A 67 -8.27 8.99 -7.16
C VAL A 67 -9.18 9.07 -8.37
N GLU A 68 -8.76 9.80 -9.40
CA GLU A 68 -9.52 9.92 -10.64
C GLU A 68 -8.68 9.45 -11.83
N PRO A 69 -8.83 8.18 -12.25
CA PRO A 69 -8.20 7.68 -13.46
C PRO A 69 -8.67 8.43 -14.72
N LYS A 70 -7.72 8.79 -15.59
CA LYS A 70 -8.01 9.41 -16.89
C LYS A 70 -7.11 8.85 -18.00
N GLY A 71 -7.49 9.20 -19.23
CA GLY A 71 -6.73 8.83 -20.41
C GLY A 71 -6.94 7.36 -20.82
N PRO A 72 -6.07 6.85 -21.71
CA PRO A 72 -6.24 5.54 -22.33
C PRO A 72 -6.26 4.35 -21.36
N PHE A 73 -5.64 4.48 -20.19
CA PHE A 73 -5.53 3.43 -19.18
C PHE A 73 -6.58 3.52 -18.06
N ALA A 74 -7.56 4.45 -18.17
CA ALA A 74 -8.50 4.69 -17.08
C ALA A 74 -9.30 3.44 -16.69
N ARG A 75 -9.71 2.63 -17.67
CA ARG A 75 -10.48 1.41 -17.44
C ARG A 75 -9.67 0.39 -16.63
N GLU A 76 -8.43 0.15 -17.03
CA GLU A 76 -7.52 -0.78 -16.36
C GLU A 76 -7.16 -0.32 -14.94
N VAL A 77 -7.03 1.00 -14.74
CA VAL A 77 -6.83 1.54 -13.40
C VAL A 77 -8.09 1.33 -12.54
N TYR A 78 -9.30 1.58 -13.06
CA TYR A 78 -10.54 1.28 -12.32
C TYR A 78 -10.68 -0.20 -11.97
N GLU A 79 -10.26 -1.09 -12.88
CA GLU A 79 -10.20 -2.54 -12.64
C GLU A 79 -9.29 -2.87 -11.47
N ILE A 80 -8.08 -2.29 -11.44
CA ILE A 80 -7.15 -2.47 -10.31
C ILE A 80 -7.72 -1.87 -9.01
N LEU A 81 -8.34 -0.69 -9.04
CA LEU A 81 -8.95 -0.09 -7.85
C LEU A 81 -10.06 -1.00 -7.28
N GLN A 82 -10.87 -1.60 -8.15
CA GLN A 82 -11.89 -2.58 -7.74
C GLN A 82 -11.23 -3.83 -7.14
N GLN A 83 -10.18 -4.38 -7.75
CA GLN A 83 -9.44 -5.53 -7.23
C GLN A 83 -8.79 -5.25 -5.87
N LEU A 84 -8.21 -4.06 -5.69
CA LEU A 84 -7.63 -3.64 -4.42
C LEU A 84 -8.70 -3.50 -3.33
N LEU A 85 -9.86 -2.95 -3.66
CA LEU A 85 -10.99 -2.88 -2.72
C LEU A 85 -11.51 -4.29 -2.38
N SER A 86 -11.59 -5.19 -3.36
CA SER A 86 -11.97 -6.60 -3.18
C SER A 86 -11.00 -7.33 -2.25
N GLY A 87 -9.69 -7.11 -2.40
CA GLY A 87 -8.70 -7.67 -1.50
C GLY A 87 -8.80 -7.13 -0.07
N GLN A 88 -9.12 -5.85 0.11
CA GLN A 88 -9.23 -5.24 1.44
C GLN A 88 -10.42 -5.74 2.28
N ILE A 89 -11.48 -6.24 1.63
CA ILE A 89 -12.68 -6.75 2.32
C ILE A 89 -12.59 -8.24 2.65
N GLN A 90 -11.52 -8.92 2.21
CA GLN A 90 -11.29 -10.31 2.57
C GLN A 90 -10.98 -10.43 4.07
N PRO A 91 -11.26 -11.59 4.68
CA PRO A 91 -10.83 -11.86 6.06
C PRO A 91 -9.31 -11.81 6.20
N GLU A 92 -8.82 -11.26 7.32
CA GLU A 92 -7.38 -10.98 7.54
C GLU A 92 -6.50 -12.24 7.50
N ASP A 93 -7.07 -13.42 7.76
CA ASP A 93 -6.42 -14.72 7.76
C ASP A 93 -6.30 -15.35 6.36
N THR A 94 -6.84 -14.71 5.32
CA THR A 94 -6.79 -15.22 3.95
C THR A 94 -5.59 -14.67 3.17
N ASP A 95 -5.09 -15.47 2.23
CA ASP A 95 -4.01 -15.07 1.32
C ASP A 95 -4.43 -13.95 0.37
N ASP A 96 -5.72 -13.65 0.25
CA ASP A 96 -6.25 -12.58 -0.60
C ASP A 96 -6.42 -11.24 0.09
N TYR A 97 -6.15 -11.19 1.40
CA TYR A 97 -6.25 -9.97 2.19
C TYR A 97 -5.20 -8.93 1.82
N VAL A 98 -5.65 -7.84 1.20
CA VAL A 98 -4.83 -6.68 0.87
C VAL A 98 -4.88 -5.68 2.02
N GLU A 99 -3.74 -5.48 2.68
CA GLU A 99 -3.64 -4.66 3.88
C GLU A 99 -3.03 -3.27 3.60
N ARG A 100 -2.23 -3.16 2.52
CA ARG A 100 -1.57 -1.91 2.13
C ARG A 100 -1.68 -1.69 0.63
N VAL A 101 -1.75 -0.43 0.22
CA VAL A 101 -1.79 -0.07 -1.20
C VAL A 101 -0.76 1.01 -1.52
N SER A 102 -0.28 1.01 -2.76
CA SER A 102 0.52 2.09 -3.34
C SER A 102 -0.19 2.62 -4.57
N ILE A 103 -0.37 3.95 -4.65
CA ILE A 103 -1.08 4.61 -5.75
C ILE A 103 -0.29 5.83 -6.23
N PRO A 104 0.55 5.70 -7.27
CA PRO A 104 1.18 6.85 -7.89
C PRO A 104 0.17 7.64 -8.73
N GLY A 105 0.25 8.97 -8.69
CA GLY A 105 -0.61 9.84 -9.48
C GLY A 105 -0.13 11.29 -9.50
N LEU A 106 -0.56 12.03 -10.51
CA LEU A 106 -0.29 13.46 -10.63
C LEU A 106 -1.24 14.26 -9.76
N ILE A 107 -0.74 15.22 -9.00
CA ILE A 107 -1.57 16.21 -8.30
C ILE A 107 -2.12 17.18 -9.35
N THR A 108 -3.44 17.16 -9.53
CA THR A 108 -4.09 17.90 -10.64
C THR A 108 -4.39 19.37 -10.32
N GLY A 109 -4.23 19.80 -9.06
CA GLY A 109 -4.71 21.09 -8.56
C GLY A 109 -6.23 21.19 -8.39
N ARG A 110 -6.99 20.16 -8.80
CA ARG A 110 -8.43 20.07 -8.56
C ARG A 110 -8.72 19.46 -7.19
N THR A 111 -9.90 19.76 -6.68
CA THR A 111 -10.44 19.17 -5.46
C THR A 111 -11.83 18.62 -5.73
N VAL A 112 -12.28 17.69 -4.88
CA VAL A 112 -13.64 17.18 -4.88
C VAL A 112 -14.20 17.22 -3.47
N LYS A 113 -15.49 17.55 -3.36
CA LYS A 113 -16.23 17.50 -2.09
C LYS A 113 -16.84 16.11 -1.93
N LEU A 114 -16.49 15.44 -0.84
CA LEU A 114 -17.04 14.14 -0.43
C LEU A 114 -18.46 14.31 0.12
N PHE A 115 -19.18 13.20 0.28
CA PHE A 115 -20.53 13.18 0.83
C PHE A 115 -20.58 13.78 2.25
N SER A 116 -19.52 13.57 3.04
CA SER A 116 -19.35 14.17 4.38
C SER A 116 -19.21 15.70 4.36
N GLY A 117 -18.97 16.29 3.20
CA GLY A 117 -18.64 17.69 3.02
C GLY A 117 -17.14 18.01 3.06
N GLN A 118 -16.29 17.06 3.44
CA GLN A 118 -14.83 17.18 3.38
C GLN A 118 -14.38 17.43 1.94
N VAL A 119 -13.43 18.34 1.74
CA VAL A 119 -12.83 18.63 0.43
C VAL A 119 -11.43 18.03 0.38
N VAL A 120 -11.18 17.18 -0.61
CA VAL A 120 -9.88 16.49 -0.78
C VAL A 120 -9.29 16.78 -2.18
N PRO A 121 -7.96 16.85 -2.30
CA PRO A 121 -7.28 16.99 -3.59
C PRO A 121 -7.45 15.74 -4.48
N VAL A 122 -7.47 15.96 -5.79
CA VAL A 122 -7.58 14.90 -6.79
C VAL A 122 -6.20 14.53 -7.34
N ILE A 123 -5.86 13.25 -7.24
CA ILE A 123 -4.72 12.65 -7.93
C ILE A 123 -5.18 11.88 -9.17
N GLU A 124 -4.36 11.91 -10.21
CA GLU A 124 -4.65 11.28 -11.50
C GLU A 124 -3.57 10.23 -11.83
N PRO A 125 -3.83 8.94 -11.58
CA PRO A 125 -2.96 7.86 -12.05
C PRO A 125 -2.87 7.86 -13.58
N GLN A 126 -1.64 7.88 -14.11
CA GLN A 126 -1.39 7.94 -15.56
C GLN A 126 -1.22 6.56 -16.20
N SER A 127 -1.00 5.51 -15.40
CA SER A 127 -0.84 4.13 -15.87
C SER A 127 -1.15 3.13 -14.77
N THR A 128 -1.21 1.85 -15.12
CA THR A 128 -1.35 0.75 -14.15
C THR A 128 -0.08 0.46 -13.35
N ARG A 129 1.07 0.96 -13.80
CA ARG A 129 2.38 0.69 -13.19
C ARG A 129 2.50 1.38 -11.84
N GLY A 130 3.04 0.66 -10.86
CA GLY A 130 3.22 1.16 -9.49
C GLY A 130 1.95 1.09 -8.64
N LEU A 131 0.81 0.68 -9.20
CA LEU A 131 -0.37 0.31 -8.42
C LEU A 131 -0.12 -1.07 -7.80
N TYR A 132 0.07 -1.10 -6.49
CA TYR A 132 0.34 -2.34 -5.75
C TYR A 132 -0.65 -2.52 -4.61
N GLY A 133 -1.06 -3.77 -4.38
CA GLY A 133 -1.73 -4.23 -3.18
C GLY A 133 -0.83 -5.24 -2.47
N TRP A 134 -0.46 -4.95 -1.22
CA TRP A 134 0.42 -5.80 -0.44
C TRP A 134 -0.38 -6.62 0.57
N LYS A 135 -0.06 -7.91 0.57
CA LYS A 135 -0.59 -8.92 1.47
C LYS A 135 0.51 -9.26 2.47
N VAL A 136 0.48 -8.67 3.67
CA VAL A 136 1.60 -8.77 4.62
C VAL A 136 1.89 -10.22 5.00
N ASN A 137 0.85 -11.04 5.18
CA ASN A 137 0.98 -12.46 5.47
C ASN A 137 1.76 -13.22 4.39
N THR A 138 1.49 -12.94 3.11
CA THR A 138 2.19 -13.61 2.01
C THR A 138 3.62 -13.12 1.87
N LEU A 139 3.89 -11.83 2.13
CA LEU A 139 5.24 -11.27 2.14
C LEU A 139 6.11 -11.90 3.21
N VAL A 140 5.56 -12.07 4.43
CA VAL A 140 6.25 -12.72 5.53
C VAL A 140 6.54 -14.18 5.19
N SER A 141 5.56 -14.92 4.69
CA SER A 141 5.75 -16.32 4.26
C SER A 141 6.80 -16.46 3.15
N ALA A 142 6.80 -15.58 2.15
CA ALA A 142 7.78 -15.60 1.06
C ALA A 142 9.20 -15.31 1.57
N ALA A 143 9.37 -14.35 2.48
CA ALA A 143 10.67 -14.05 3.07
C ALA A 143 11.20 -15.23 3.91
N LEU A 144 10.35 -15.91 4.68
CA LEU A 144 10.72 -17.11 5.45
C LEU A 144 11.18 -18.26 4.53
N GLN A 145 10.50 -18.47 3.39
CA GLN A 145 10.89 -19.49 2.42
C GLN A 145 12.27 -19.24 1.81
N THR A 146 12.62 -17.98 1.50
CA THR A 146 13.95 -17.65 0.94
C THR A 146 15.10 -17.87 1.92
N VAL A 147 14.77 -17.95 3.20
CA VAL A 147 15.70 -18.00 4.32
C VAL A 147 15.85 -19.43 4.88
N GLN A 148 14.87 -20.31 4.62
CA GLN A 148 14.90 -21.71 5.03
C GLN A 148 16.08 -22.47 4.42
N THR A 149 17.16 -22.57 5.19
CA THR A 149 18.11 -23.68 5.03
C THR A 149 18.26 -24.56 6.27
N GLN A 150 18.10 -24.10 7.52
CA GLN A 150 18.36 -24.96 8.70
C GLN A 150 17.71 -24.46 10.02
N THR A 151 16.38 -24.33 10.11
CA THR A 151 15.77 -23.79 11.35
C THR A 151 14.58 -24.61 11.85
N GLU A 152 14.49 -24.79 13.18
CA GLU A 152 13.42 -25.53 13.87
C GLU A 152 12.07 -24.78 13.81
N ALA A 153 10.95 -25.51 13.87
CA ALA A 153 9.60 -24.95 13.72
C ALA A 153 9.23 -23.87 14.76
N ALA A 154 9.76 -23.95 15.99
CA ALA A 154 9.50 -22.95 17.04
C ALA A 154 10.16 -21.59 16.76
N ASP A 155 11.21 -21.57 15.93
CA ASP A 155 11.86 -20.35 15.50
C ASP A 155 11.03 -19.65 14.40
N GLU A 156 10.30 -20.42 13.58
CA GLU A 156 9.49 -19.89 12.47
C GLU A 156 8.37 -18.95 12.94
N ASP A 157 7.66 -19.30 14.01
CA ASP A 157 6.60 -18.44 14.58
C ASP A 157 7.16 -17.14 15.17
N THR A 158 8.36 -17.20 15.74
CA THR A 158 9.04 -16.01 16.26
C THR A 158 9.52 -15.13 15.12
N MET A 159 10.15 -15.69 14.10
CA MET A 159 10.55 -14.98 12.89
C MET A 159 9.37 -14.32 12.18
N ARG A 160 8.25 -15.05 12.04
CA ARG A 160 7.01 -14.54 11.44
C ARG A 160 6.52 -13.29 12.16
N ARG A 161 6.49 -13.33 13.50
CA ARG A 161 6.09 -12.18 14.33
C ARG A 161 7.07 -11.01 14.21
N THR A 162 8.38 -11.25 14.25
CA THR A 162 9.39 -10.19 14.16
C THR A 162 9.39 -9.52 12.78
N LEU A 163 9.28 -10.30 11.72
CA LEU A 163 9.20 -9.76 10.36
C LEU A 163 7.89 -8.98 10.14
N GLY A 164 6.75 -9.51 10.63
CA GLY A 164 5.48 -8.79 10.62
C GLY A 164 5.55 -7.46 11.38
N SER A 165 6.18 -7.47 12.56
CA SER A 165 6.42 -6.26 13.37
C SER A 165 7.31 -5.24 12.63
N PHE A 166 8.38 -5.70 11.98
CA PHE A 166 9.23 -4.86 11.14
C PHE A 166 8.45 -4.21 10.00
N LEU A 167 7.70 -4.99 9.22
CA LEU A 167 6.93 -4.49 8.08
C LEU A 167 5.85 -3.48 8.52
N ASN A 168 5.20 -3.74 9.66
CA ASN A 168 4.26 -2.80 10.25
C ASN A 168 4.97 -1.52 10.69
N ARG A 169 6.07 -1.62 11.45
CA ARG A 169 6.81 -0.45 11.92
C ARG A 169 7.30 0.42 10.76
N VAL A 170 7.84 -0.18 9.70
CA VAL A 170 8.24 0.55 8.48
C VAL A 170 7.07 1.33 7.88
N TYR A 171 5.87 0.74 7.85
CA TYR A 171 4.69 1.45 7.38
C TYR A 171 4.27 2.61 8.31
N TYR A 172 4.13 2.35 9.62
CA TYR A 172 3.66 3.34 10.58
C TYR A 172 4.65 4.52 10.73
N ASP A 173 5.96 4.26 10.66
CA ASP A 173 7.00 5.28 10.81
C ASP A 173 7.13 6.16 9.56
N LEU A 174 6.87 5.63 8.36
CA LEU A 174 7.16 6.34 7.11
C LEU A 174 5.95 6.88 6.36
N ARG A 175 4.73 6.39 6.65
CA ARG A 175 3.53 6.86 5.93
C ARG A 175 3.36 8.37 6.06
N ASN A 176 3.05 9.01 4.96
CA ASN A 176 2.79 10.45 4.90
C ASN A 176 1.98 10.78 3.65
N LEU A 177 1.70 12.07 3.41
CA LEU A 177 0.87 12.53 2.30
C LEU A 177 1.49 12.29 0.91
N GLY A 178 2.81 12.05 0.80
CA GLY A 178 3.44 11.74 -0.48
C GLY A 178 3.51 12.93 -1.43
N THR A 179 3.57 14.16 -0.91
CA THR A 179 3.55 15.38 -1.74
C THR A 179 4.94 15.90 -2.07
N THR A 180 5.81 16.01 -1.07
CA THR A 180 7.21 16.44 -1.29
C THR A 180 8.03 15.31 -1.88
N SER A 181 9.20 15.61 -2.45
CA SER A 181 10.10 14.56 -2.94
C SER A 181 10.59 13.65 -1.80
N GLN A 182 10.82 14.21 -0.61
CA GLN A 182 11.20 13.43 0.57
C GLN A 182 10.07 12.49 1.02
N ASP A 183 8.84 13.02 1.11
CA ASP A 183 7.62 12.28 1.45
C ASP A 183 7.40 11.09 0.51
N ARG A 184 7.57 11.33 -0.79
CA ARG A 184 7.47 10.30 -1.83
C ARG A 184 8.56 9.25 -1.70
N ALA A 185 9.78 9.65 -1.34
CA ALA A 185 10.87 8.71 -1.10
C ALA A 185 10.59 7.85 0.13
N LEU A 186 10.05 8.43 1.21
CA LEU A 186 9.62 7.71 2.41
C LEU A 186 8.50 6.70 2.10
N ASN A 187 7.44 7.12 1.40
CA ASN A 187 6.35 6.22 1.00
C ASN A 187 6.83 5.11 0.05
N PHE A 188 7.72 5.43 -0.89
CA PHE A 188 8.29 4.42 -1.78
C PHE A 188 9.29 3.50 -1.07
N ALA A 189 9.97 3.96 -0.01
CA ALA A 189 10.83 3.11 0.80
C ALA A 189 10.03 1.97 1.47
N VAL A 190 8.77 2.21 1.85
CA VAL A 190 7.86 1.16 2.32
C VAL A 190 7.59 0.14 1.22
N THR A 191 7.29 0.62 0.00
CA THR A 191 7.08 -0.26 -1.17
C THR A 191 8.32 -1.10 -1.45
N ASN A 192 9.51 -0.49 -1.44
CA ASN A 192 10.77 -1.18 -1.64
C ASN A 192 11.08 -2.16 -0.49
N ALA A 193 10.72 -1.82 0.75
CA ALA A 193 10.87 -2.71 1.90
C ALA A 193 10.00 -3.98 1.77
N PHE A 194 8.77 -3.83 1.26
CA PHE A 194 7.88 -4.95 0.96
C PHE A 194 8.41 -5.81 -0.19
N GLN A 195 8.91 -5.19 -1.25
CA GLN A 195 9.51 -5.91 -2.38
C GLN A 195 10.82 -6.63 -2.01
N ALA A 196 11.61 -6.05 -1.11
CA ALA A 196 12.90 -6.57 -0.67
C ALA A 196 12.84 -7.24 0.71
N ALA A 197 11.67 -7.72 1.15
CA ALA A 197 11.48 -8.30 2.48
C ALA A 197 12.49 -9.42 2.80
N SER A 198 12.81 -10.26 1.81
CA SER A 198 13.84 -11.31 1.92
C SER A 198 15.25 -10.78 2.22
N THR A 199 15.61 -9.59 1.70
CA THR A 199 16.92 -8.96 1.94
C THR A 199 17.10 -8.58 3.41
N PHE A 200 16.02 -8.18 4.08
CA PHE A 200 16.02 -7.83 5.50
C PHE A 200 15.79 -9.05 6.40
N GLY A 201 15.24 -10.14 5.86
CA GLY A 201 15.05 -11.41 6.55
C GLY A 201 16.31 -11.89 7.27
N GLN A 202 17.50 -11.72 6.66
CA GLN A 202 18.76 -12.11 7.28
C GLN A 202 19.10 -11.32 8.57
N ALA A 203 18.73 -10.05 8.66
CA ALA A 203 18.94 -9.29 9.90
C ALA A 203 18.00 -9.77 11.00
N VAL A 204 16.73 -10.00 10.63
CA VAL A 204 15.72 -10.53 11.54
C VAL A 204 16.10 -11.92 12.08
N LEU A 205 16.59 -12.82 11.22
CA LEU A 205 17.12 -14.13 11.61
C LEU A 205 18.24 -14.07 12.64
N ASN A 206 19.06 -13.04 12.53
CA ASN A 206 20.20 -12.86 13.41
C ASN A 206 19.77 -12.30 14.78
N GLY A 207 18.48 -12.28 15.09
CA GLY A 207 17.92 -11.68 16.30
C GLY A 207 17.98 -10.17 16.31
N MET A 208 18.14 -9.52 15.13
CA MET A 208 18.22 -8.06 15.08
C MET A 208 16.85 -7.43 14.83
N GLU A 209 16.60 -6.30 15.47
CA GLU A 209 15.41 -5.48 15.32
C GLU A 209 15.74 -4.14 14.67
N LEU A 210 14.74 -3.50 14.08
CA LEU A 210 14.88 -2.16 13.51
C LEU A 210 15.14 -1.13 14.63
N ASP A 211 16.25 -0.41 14.55
CA ASP A 211 16.62 0.70 15.43
C ASP A 211 15.99 2.00 14.93
N SER A 212 16.36 2.40 13.71
CA SER A 212 15.94 3.67 13.11
C SER A 212 15.91 3.62 11.59
N ILE A 213 15.11 4.52 11.03
CA ILE A 213 15.03 4.80 9.60
C ILE A 213 15.49 6.24 9.38
N THR A 214 16.48 6.45 8.51
CA THR A 214 16.90 7.80 8.12
C THR A 214 16.84 7.97 6.62
N VAL A 215 16.43 9.17 6.20
CA VAL A 215 16.31 9.55 4.80
C VAL A 215 17.05 10.86 4.59
N GLU A 216 18.02 10.85 3.68
CA GLU A 216 18.85 12.00 3.35
C GLU A 216 18.95 12.17 1.83
N LYS A 217 19.17 13.40 1.37
CA LYS A 217 19.35 13.65 -0.06
C LYS A 217 20.60 12.93 -0.55
N SER A 218 20.47 12.11 -1.58
CA SER A 218 21.59 11.36 -2.13
C SER A 218 22.57 12.29 -2.85
N PRO A 219 23.89 12.16 -2.61
CA PRO A 219 24.89 12.87 -3.42
C PRO A 219 25.09 12.20 -4.80
N PHE A 220 24.56 10.98 -4.99
CA PHE A 220 24.73 10.19 -6.21
C PHE A 220 23.46 10.23 -7.03
N CYS A 221 23.30 11.27 -7.85
CA CYS A 221 22.26 11.27 -8.86
C CYS A 221 22.59 12.03 -10.13
N ARG A 222 21.83 11.72 -11.19
CA ARG A 222 21.90 12.47 -12.44
C ARG A 222 21.48 13.91 -12.18
N LEU A 223 21.94 14.82 -13.03
CA LEU A 223 21.45 16.20 -13.02
C LEU A 223 19.92 16.18 -13.17
N ASP A 224 19.24 17.02 -12.41
CA ASP A 224 17.77 17.12 -12.34
C ASP A 224 17.03 15.88 -11.81
N SER A 225 17.75 14.94 -11.16
CA SER A 225 17.14 13.86 -10.39
C SER A 225 16.85 14.25 -8.93
N TYR A 226 15.77 13.71 -8.36
CA TYR A 226 15.40 13.86 -6.96
C TYR A 226 15.65 12.56 -6.21
N CYS A 227 16.88 12.40 -5.73
CA CYS A 227 17.30 11.15 -5.12
C CYS A 227 17.52 11.23 -3.63
N TRP A 228 17.13 10.15 -2.97
CA TRP A 228 17.16 10.02 -1.52
C TRP A 228 17.81 8.70 -1.14
N ASP A 229 18.81 8.77 -0.27
CA ASP A 229 19.38 7.60 0.37
C ASP A 229 18.53 7.27 1.60
N VAL A 230 17.99 6.06 1.64
CA VAL A 230 17.24 5.52 2.77
C VAL A 230 18.13 4.52 3.49
N LYS A 231 18.30 4.71 4.80
CA LYS A 231 19.10 3.83 5.67
C LYS A 231 18.19 3.19 6.71
N LEU A 232 18.15 1.87 6.71
CA LEU A 232 17.53 1.06 7.75
C LEU A 232 18.64 0.53 8.67
N LYS A 233 18.60 0.93 9.93
CA LYS A 233 19.58 0.54 10.94
C LYS A 233 18.97 -0.50 11.85
N PHE A 234 19.65 -1.61 12.04
CA PHE A 234 19.24 -2.72 12.89
C PHE A 234 20.21 -2.87 14.06
N PHE A 235 19.69 -3.29 15.21
CA PHE A 235 20.46 -3.56 16.42
C PHE A 235 20.03 -4.88 17.05
N ASP A 236 20.88 -5.43 17.91
CA ASP A 236 20.59 -6.64 18.67
C ASP A 236 20.10 -6.22 20.07
N PRO A 237 18.82 -6.51 20.43
CA PRO A 237 18.24 -6.09 21.71
C PRO A 237 18.80 -6.90 22.89
N GLU A 238 19.32 -8.11 22.66
CA GLU A 238 19.87 -8.98 23.70
C GLU A 238 21.37 -8.74 23.90
N ASN A 239 22.07 -8.23 22.88
CA ASN A 239 23.49 -7.95 22.94
C ASN A 239 23.86 -6.54 22.45
N SER A 240 23.86 -5.59 23.39
CA SER A 240 24.24 -4.19 23.14
C SER A 240 25.68 -3.97 22.64
N ARG A 241 26.57 -4.97 22.75
CA ARG A 241 27.95 -4.91 22.24
C ARG A 241 28.08 -5.34 20.79
N ARG A 242 27.06 -5.97 20.21
CA ARG A 242 27.07 -6.38 18.81
C ARG A 242 27.00 -5.16 17.91
N ALA A 243 27.79 -5.16 16.84
CA ALA A 243 27.76 -4.10 15.84
C ALA A 243 26.37 -4.00 15.19
N LYS A 244 25.91 -2.77 14.96
CA LYS A 244 24.63 -2.49 14.31
C LYS A 244 24.75 -2.77 12.82
N LYS A 245 23.70 -3.28 12.18
CA LYS A 245 23.68 -3.53 10.74
C LYS A 245 22.96 -2.40 10.04
N ILE A 246 23.54 -1.84 8.98
CA ILE A 246 22.89 -0.81 8.17
C ILE A 246 22.62 -1.38 6.79
N TYR A 247 21.41 -1.14 6.28
CA TYR A 247 21.02 -1.34 4.90
C TYR A 247 20.75 0.02 4.28
N ARG A 248 21.37 0.32 3.13
CA ARG A 248 21.15 1.55 2.37
C ARG A 248 20.72 1.22 0.95
N PHE A 249 19.66 1.89 0.51
CA PHE A 249 19.25 1.93 -0.88
C PHE A 249 18.92 3.37 -1.28
N THR A 250 19.09 3.67 -2.56
CA THR A 250 18.84 5.00 -3.11
C THR A 250 17.57 4.95 -3.95
N ILE A 251 16.70 5.93 -3.79
CA ILE A 251 15.42 6.04 -4.50
C ILE A 251 15.44 7.33 -5.31
N ASP A 252 15.16 7.24 -6.61
CA ASP A 252 14.86 8.40 -7.45
C ASP A 252 13.34 8.60 -7.53
N VAL A 253 12.88 9.78 -7.11
CA VAL A 253 11.48 10.18 -7.16
C VAL A 253 11.24 11.28 -8.22
N SER A 254 12.10 11.43 -9.24
CA SER A 254 11.86 12.42 -10.29
C SER A 254 10.62 12.15 -11.13
N ASP A 255 10.33 10.88 -11.41
CA ASP A 255 9.14 10.48 -12.18
C ASP A 255 7.97 10.15 -11.23
N ILE A 256 6.76 10.07 -11.78
CA ILE A 256 5.51 9.67 -11.10
C ILE A 256 5.68 8.32 -10.41
N ILE A 257 6.35 7.38 -11.08
CA ILE A 257 6.68 6.06 -10.54
C ILE A 257 8.13 6.11 -10.08
N PRO A 258 8.40 6.10 -8.76
CA PRO A 258 9.77 6.11 -8.26
C PRO A 258 10.51 4.84 -8.64
N VAL A 259 11.84 4.92 -8.64
CA VAL A 259 12.72 3.79 -8.95
C VAL A 259 13.83 3.65 -7.92
N THR A 260 14.18 2.40 -7.60
CA THR A 260 15.35 2.09 -6.78
C THR A 260 16.60 2.10 -7.66
N LEU A 261 17.66 2.79 -7.21
CA LEU A 261 18.92 2.90 -7.92
C LEU A 261 19.95 1.92 -7.37
N GLY A 262 20.41 1.02 -8.24
CA GLY A 262 21.43 0.02 -7.90
C GLY A 262 20.94 -1.02 -6.89
N GLU A 263 21.90 -1.73 -6.29
CA GLU A 263 21.63 -2.77 -5.29
C GLU A 263 21.60 -2.21 -3.87
N VAL A 264 20.86 -2.88 -2.98
CA VAL A 264 20.89 -2.60 -1.54
C VAL A 264 22.30 -2.85 -1.02
N ARG A 265 22.92 -1.80 -0.45
CA ARG A 265 24.23 -1.90 0.21
C ARG A 265 24.02 -2.24 1.67
N SER A 266 24.87 -3.09 2.24
CA SER A 266 24.82 -3.41 3.68
C SER A 266 26.19 -3.47 4.33
N TRP A 267 26.31 -3.02 5.58
CA TRP A 267 27.54 -3.04 6.37
C TRP A 267 27.26 -3.06 7.87
N SER A 268 28.30 -3.28 8.68
CA SER A 268 28.28 -3.30 10.15
C SER A 268 29.16 -2.22 10.76
#